data_AF-A0A3S1XTS7-F1
#
_entry.id   AF-A0A3S1XTS7-F1
#
_cell.length_a   1.000
_cell.length_b   1.000
_cell.length_c   1.000
_cell.angle_alpha   90.00
_cell.angle_beta   90.00
_cell.angle_gamma   90.00
#
_symmetry.space_group_name_H-M   'P 1'
#
loop_
_entity.id
_entity.type
_entity.pdbx_description
1 polymer ?
#
loop_
_entity_poly.entity_id
_entity_poly.type
_entity_poly.pdbx_seq_one_letter_code
_entity_poly.pdbx_strand_id
1 'polypeptide(L)'
;FAGLGSEIAAAVTTTDRSKILEKVPAVSVQIGDLGDLESLAVGADLLVTHSHGRQASERLRIPLMRIGFPVFDRLGSQHKLAILYQGTRDMIFEVASIFQANQHAPTPEALDPLRNREISR
;
A
#
# COMPACT_ATOMS: atom_id res chain seq x y z
N PHE A 1 -2.38 3.54 8.89
CA PHE A 1 -0.98 3.18 8.60
C PHE A 1 -0.03 3.57 9.73
N ALA A 2 0.09 4.85 10.10
CA ALA A 2 0.95 5.27 11.23
C ALA A 2 0.70 4.48 12.55
N GLY A 3 -0.57 4.24 12.90
CA GLY A 3 -0.92 3.43 14.08
C GLY A 3 -0.54 1.93 14.01
N LEU A 4 -0.13 1.43 12.85
CA LEU A 4 0.41 0.08 12.64
C LEU A 4 1.95 0.06 12.58
N GLY A 5 2.60 1.21 12.77
CA GLY A 5 4.06 1.36 12.65
C GLY A 5 4.56 1.63 11.23
N SER A 6 3.67 1.83 10.25
CA SER A 6 4.07 2.17 8.88
C SER A 6 4.38 3.66 8.72
N GLU A 7 5.37 3.99 7.91
CA GLU A 7 5.63 5.35 7.45
C GLU A 7 4.76 5.68 6.23
N ILE A 8 4.19 6.90 6.19
CA ILE A 8 3.48 7.39 5.01
C ILE A 8 4.42 8.34 4.27
N ALA A 9 5.14 7.82 3.28
CA ALA A 9 6.16 8.57 2.53
C ALA A 9 5.59 9.82 1.82
N ALA A 10 4.39 9.70 1.25
CA ALA A 10 3.70 10.81 0.63
C ALA A 10 2.18 10.63 0.67
N ALA A 11 1.47 11.74 0.74
CA ALA A 11 0.02 11.81 0.57
C ALA A 11 -0.31 12.88 -0.48
N VAL A 12 -1.17 12.53 -1.44
CA VAL A 12 -1.59 13.46 -2.50
C VAL A 12 -3.09 13.68 -2.43
N THR A 13 -3.52 14.94 -2.54
CA THR A 13 -4.93 15.34 -2.60
C THR A 13 -5.15 16.38 -3.70
N THR A 14 -6.36 16.47 -4.22
CA THR A 14 -6.71 17.43 -5.28
C THR A 14 -7.15 18.79 -4.74
N THR A 15 -7.31 18.94 -3.42
CA THR A 15 -7.83 20.17 -2.81
C THR A 15 -6.99 20.63 -1.63
N ASP A 16 -6.72 21.93 -1.61
CA ASP A 16 -5.95 22.66 -0.59
C ASP A 16 -6.83 23.23 0.55
N ARG A 17 -8.15 23.11 0.44
CA ARG A 17 -9.08 23.83 1.32
C ARG A 17 -9.29 23.21 2.70
N SER A 18 -8.76 22.00 2.91
CA SER A 18 -9.01 21.25 4.14
C SER A 18 -7.95 21.53 5.19
N LYS A 19 -8.37 22.05 6.35
CA LYS A 19 -7.48 22.22 7.52
C LYS A 19 -6.90 20.89 8.05
N ILE A 20 -7.43 19.74 7.60
CA ILE A 20 -6.90 18.43 8.02
C ILE A 20 -5.50 18.18 7.48
N LEU A 21 -5.09 18.86 6.40
CA LEU A 21 -3.81 18.62 5.73
C LEU A 21 -2.62 18.85 6.66
N GLU A 22 -2.72 19.83 7.58
CA GLU A 22 -1.72 20.11 8.62
C GLU A 22 -1.56 18.96 9.64
N LYS A 23 -2.52 18.03 9.70
CA LYS A 23 -2.56 16.93 10.65
C LYS A 23 -2.38 15.56 10.00
N VAL A 24 -2.19 15.50 8.68
CA VAL A 24 -1.96 14.23 7.98
C VAL A 24 -0.58 13.70 8.40
N PRO A 25 -0.49 12.49 8.98
CA PRO A 25 0.76 11.94 9.48
C PRO A 25 1.59 11.34 8.33
N ALA A 26 2.01 12.18 7.39
CA ALA A 26 2.84 11.82 6.24
C ALA A 26 4.11 12.66 6.20
N VAL A 27 5.19 12.12 5.63
CA VAL A 27 6.47 12.83 5.44
C VAL A 27 6.26 14.04 4.52
N SER A 28 5.43 13.87 3.49
CA SER A 28 5.03 14.94 2.59
C SER A 28 3.55 14.88 2.24
N VAL A 29 2.93 16.05 2.13
CA VAL A 29 1.55 16.22 1.64
C VAL A 29 1.59 17.15 0.44
N GLN A 30 1.13 16.68 -0.71
CA GLN A 30 1.12 17.45 -1.96
C GLN A 30 -0.31 17.69 -2.46
N ILE A 31 -0.57 18.90 -2.93
CA ILE A 31 -1.75 19.22 -3.72
C ILE A 31 -1.44 18.88 -5.17
N GLY A 32 -2.14 17.93 -5.77
CA GLY A 32 -1.78 17.37 -7.05
C GLY A 32 -2.77 16.32 -7.54
N ASP A 33 -2.32 15.50 -8.48
CA ASP A 33 -3.13 14.46 -9.10
C ASP A 33 -2.49 13.06 -8.99
N LEU A 34 -2.99 12.10 -9.78
CA LEU A 34 -2.48 10.73 -9.76
C LEU A 34 -1.08 10.58 -10.37
N GLY A 35 -0.67 11.48 -11.26
CA GLY A 35 0.70 11.51 -11.79
C GLY A 35 1.71 11.95 -10.73
N ASP A 36 1.32 12.90 -9.88
CA ASP A 36 2.12 13.28 -8.71
C ASP A 36 2.22 12.12 -7.72
N LEU A 37 1.10 11.45 -7.43
CA LEU A 37 1.08 10.27 -6.55
C LEU A 37 2.03 9.18 -7.08
N GLU A 38 2.01 8.90 -8.37
CA GLU A 38 2.90 7.92 -8.99
C GLU A 38 4.37 8.33 -8.86
N SER A 39 4.69 9.61 -9.14
CA SER A 39 6.06 10.12 -9.05
C SER A 39 6.61 10.05 -7.63
N LEU A 40 5.78 10.31 -6.63
CA LEU A 40 6.13 10.25 -5.21
C LEU A 40 6.13 8.84 -4.62
N ALA A 41 5.45 7.88 -5.26
CA ALA A 41 5.35 6.50 -4.76
C ALA A 41 6.60 5.66 -5.07
N VAL A 42 7.59 6.17 -5.81
CA VAL A 42 8.81 5.44 -6.14
C VAL A 42 9.52 4.98 -4.87
N GLY A 43 9.69 3.66 -4.72
CA GLY A 43 10.33 3.04 -3.56
C GLY A 43 9.38 2.75 -2.39
N ALA A 44 8.09 3.04 -2.50
CA ALA A 44 7.10 2.64 -1.49
C ALA A 44 6.76 1.15 -1.58
N ASP A 45 6.40 0.55 -0.45
CA ASP A 45 6.03 -0.88 -0.38
C ASP A 45 4.56 -1.13 -0.73
N LEU A 46 3.70 -0.10 -0.66
CA LEU A 46 2.27 -0.19 -0.88
C LEU A 46 1.71 1.11 -1.42
N LEU A 47 0.97 1.03 -2.53
CA LEU A 47 0.16 2.13 -3.04
C LEU A 47 -1.26 2.03 -2.48
N VAL A 48 -1.80 3.14 -1.98
CA VAL A 48 -3.14 3.19 -1.37
C VAL A 48 -3.98 4.25 -2.06
N THR A 49 -4.91 3.83 -2.91
CA THR A 49 -5.81 4.74 -3.66
C THR A 49 -6.97 3.94 -4.26
N HIS A 50 -7.77 4.55 -5.12
CA HIS A 50 -8.91 3.94 -5.78
C HIS A 50 -8.53 3.32 -7.14
N SER A 51 -9.49 2.95 -7.98
CA SER A 51 -9.22 2.09 -9.16
C SER A 51 -8.24 2.65 -10.17
N HIS A 52 -8.14 3.98 -10.26
CA HIS A 52 -7.24 4.64 -11.20
C HIS A 52 -5.76 4.42 -10.86
N GLY A 53 -5.44 4.07 -9.60
CA GLY A 53 -4.07 3.73 -9.19
C GLY A 53 -3.52 2.44 -9.80
N ARG A 54 -4.36 1.61 -10.46
CA ARG A 54 -3.92 0.34 -11.06
C ARG A 54 -2.77 0.52 -12.05
N GLN A 55 -2.79 1.63 -12.79
CA GLN A 55 -1.77 1.89 -13.81
C GLN A 55 -0.41 2.24 -13.18
N ALA A 56 -0.42 3.07 -12.13
CA ALA A 56 0.80 3.40 -11.37
C ALA A 56 1.34 2.15 -10.67
N SER A 57 0.48 1.33 -10.08
CA SER A 57 0.84 0.05 -9.47
C SER A 57 1.53 -0.89 -10.45
N GLU A 58 0.99 -1.05 -11.65
CA GLU A 58 1.59 -1.87 -12.71
C GLU A 58 2.95 -1.33 -13.17
N ARG A 59 3.06 -0.01 -13.39
CA ARG A 59 4.31 0.64 -13.86
C ARG A 59 5.43 0.60 -12.82
N LEU A 60 5.10 0.87 -11.55
CA LEU A 60 6.05 0.91 -10.46
C LEU A 60 6.33 -0.47 -9.85
N ARG A 61 5.52 -1.49 -10.18
CA ARG A 61 5.53 -2.82 -9.55
C ARG A 61 5.33 -2.75 -8.03
N ILE A 62 4.46 -1.84 -7.60
CA ILE A 62 4.09 -1.66 -6.19
C ILE A 62 2.68 -2.21 -5.99
N PRO A 63 2.43 -3.08 -5.00
CA PRO A 63 1.09 -3.59 -4.70
C PRO A 63 0.09 -2.46 -4.43
N LEU A 64 -1.17 -2.64 -4.87
CA LEU A 64 -2.24 -1.65 -4.71
C LEU A 64 -3.31 -2.12 -3.72
N MET A 65 -3.51 -1.35 -2.65
CA MET A 65 -4.71 -1.40 -1.81
C MET A 65 -5.77 -0.46 -2.37
N ARG A 66 -6.93 -1.01 -2.74
CA ARG A 66 -8.05 -0.25 -3.33
C ARG A 66 -8.96 0.29 -2.24
N ILE A 67 -8.88 1.59 -1.99
CA ILE A 67 -9.71 2.29 -0.99
C ILE A 67 -10.11 3.68 -1.49
N GLY A 68 -11.27 4.15 -1.04
CA GLY A 68 -11.84 5.42 -1.46
C GLY A 68 -12.79 5.26 -2.64
N PHE A 69 -12.86 6.27 -3.50
CA PHE A 69 -13.79 6.33 -4.62
C PHE A 69 -13.11 6.88 -5.88
N PRO A 70 -13.38 6.31 -7.08
CA PRO A 70 -14.20 5.12 -7.36
C PRO A 70 -13.44 3.78 -7.29
N VAL A 71 -14.06 2.75 -6.69
CA VAL A 71 -13.62 1.34 -6.79
C VAL A 71 -14.54 0.55 -7.71
N PHE A 72 -14.24 0.53 -9.02
CA PHE A 72 -15.07 -0.05 -10.07
C PHE A 72 -14.57 -1.41 -10.59
N ASP A 73 -13.32 -1.77 -10.33
CA ASP A 73 -12.70 -3.01 -10.80
C ASP A 73 -12.68 -4.13 -9.74
N ARG A 74 -13.48 -3.97 -8.69
CA ARG A 74 -13.70 -4.97 -7.64
C ARG A 74 -15.18 -5.02 -7.27
N LEU A 75 -15.74 -6.23 -7.28
CA LEU A 75 -17.12 -6.48 -6.86
C LEU A 75 -17.28 -6.25 -5.36
N GLY A 76 -18.43 -5.72 -4.95
CA GLY A 76 -18.79 -5.55 -3.53
C GLY A 76 -18.01 -4.46 -2.78
N SER A 77 -17.11 -3.71 -3.42
CA SER A 77 -16.26 -2.73 -2.73
C SER A 77 -17.04 -1.62 -2.03
N GLN A 78 -18.18 -1.22 -2.61
CA GLN A 78 -19.06 -0.20 -2.01
C GLN A 78 -19.80 -0.70 -0.76
N HIS A 79 -19.85 -2.02 -0.53
CA HIS A 79 -20.46 -2.62 0.66
C HIS A 79 -19.43 -2.96 1.75
N LYS A 80 -18.14 -2.70 1.51
CA LYS A 80 -17.09 -3.05 2.45
C LYS A 80 -17.07 -2.07 3.65
N LEU A 81 -17.12 -2.62 4.86
CA LEU A 81 -16.96 -1.83 6.09
C LEU A 81 -15.49 -1.41 6.25
N ALA A 82 -15.24 -0.10 6.36
CA ALA A 82 -13.89 0.46 6.52
C ALA A 82 -13.70 1.24 7.83
N ILE A 83 -14.75 1.37 8.64
CA ILE A 83 -14.74 2.19 9.85
C ILE A 83 -14.97 1.34 11.11
N LEU A 84 -14.70 1.94 12.26
CA LEU A 84 -14.81 1.31 13.58
C LEU A 84 -13.86 0.10 13.72
N TYR A 85 -13.96 -0.62 14.83
CA TYR A 85 -13.04 -1.72 15.13
C TYR A 85 -13.09 -2.84 14.10
N GLN A 86 -14.29 -3.24 13.66
CA GLN A 86 -14.44 -4.29 12.66
C GLN A 86 -13.85 -3.88 11.31
N GLY A 87 -14.20 -2.68 10.81
CA GLY A 87 -13.64 -2.19 9.54
C GLY A 87 -12.13 -2.00 9.60
N THR A 88 -11.60 -1.50 10.72
CA THR A 88 -10.15 -1.33 10.91
C THR A 88 -9.44 -2.68 10.90
N ARG A 89 -9.97 -3.69 11.61
CA ARG A 89 -9.44 -5.06 11.60
C ARG A 89 -9.44 -5.64 10.19
N ASP A 90 -10.54 -5.47 9.45
CA ASP A 90 -10.68 -6.00 8.09
C ASP A 90 -9.73 -5.28 7.11
N MET A 91 -9.47 -3.98 7.29
CA MET A 91 -8.44 -3.24 6.56
C MET A 91 -7.02 -3.74 6.87
N ILE A 92 -6.72 -4.06 8.13
CA ILE A 92 -5.41 -4.63 8.52
C ILE A 92 -5.18 -5.96 7.81
N PHE A 93 -6.19 -6.85 7.81
CA PHE A 93 -6.08 -8.13 7.12
C PHE A 93 -5.97 -7.99 5.61
N GLU A 94 -6.63 -6.99 5.01
CA GLU A 94 -6.47 -6.71 3.58
C GLU A 94 -5.03 -6.32 3.25
N VAL A 95 -4.43 -5.38 4.00
CA VAL A 95 -3.04 -4.98 3.81
C VAL A 95 -2.09 -6.19 3.95
N ALA A 96 -2.27 -6.99 5.01
CA ALA A 96 -1.46 -8.19 5.22
C ALA A 96 -1.61 -9.21 4.07
N SER A 97 -2.85 -9.40 3.58
CA SER A 97 -3.13 -10.30 2.45
C SER A 97 -2.50 -9.80 1.16
N ILE A 98 -2.50 -8.48 0.91
CA ILE A 98 -1.82 -7.87 -0.24
C ILE A 98 -0.32 -8.15 -0.16
N PHE A 99 0.31 -7.90 0.99
CA PHE A 99 1.74 -8.20 1.14
C PHE A 99 2.02 -9.69 0.93
N GLN A 100 1.27 -10.57 1.58
CA GLN A 100 1.43 -12.02 1.42
C GLN A 100 1.30 -12.48 -0.03
N ALA A 101 0.32 -11.97 -0.77
CA ALA A 101 0.09 -12.32 -2.18
C ALA A 101 1.21 -11.81 -3.12
N ASN A 102 1.99 -10.82 -2.69
CA ASN A 102 3.11 -10.26 -3.44
C ASN A 102 4.49 -10.72 -2.92
N GLN A 103 4.53 -11.61 -1.92
CA GLN A 103 5.79 -12.22 -1.49
C GLN A 103 6.26 -13.26 -2.52
N HIS A 104 7.58 -13.32 -2.72
CA HIS A 104 8.19 -14.40 -3.47
C HIS A 104 8.01 -15.71 -2.71
N ALA A 105 7.75 -16.81 -3.43
CA ALA A 105 7.71 -18.12 -2.83
C ALA A 105 9.02 -18.37 -2.07
N PRO A 106 8.96 -18.82 -0.81
CA PRO A 106 10.16 -19.10 -0.05
C PRO A 106 10.94 -20.20 -0.77
N THR A 107 12.19 -19.90 -1.13
CA THR A 107 13.10 -20.91 -1.67
C THR A 107 13.83 -21.57 -0.51
N PRO A 108 14.15 -22.87 -0.60
CA PRO A 108 14.95 -23.54 0.43
C PRO A 108 16.28 -22.82 0.72
N GLU A 109 16.89 -22.18 -0.29
CA GLU A 109 18.14 -21.42 -0.16
C GLU A 109 17.95 -20.12 0.65
N ALA A 110 16.78 -19.48 0.54
CA ALA A 110 16.46 -18.30 1.33
C ALA A 110 16.15 -18.63 2.79
N LEU A 111 15.58 -19.82 3.05
CA LEU A 111 15.24 -20.30 4.40
C LEU A 111 16.46 -20.86 5.15
N ASP A 112 17.37 -21.53 4.44
CA ASP A 112 18.62 -22.03 4.97
C ASP A 112 19.81 -21.51 4.15
N PRO A 113 20.39 -20.36 4.56
CA PRO A 113 21.56 -19.77 3.91
C PRO A 113 22.81 -20.66 3.94
N LEU A 114 22.82 -21.72 4.76
CA LEU A 114 23.94 -22.64 4.93
C LEU A 114 23.78 -23.93 4.12
N ARG A 115 22.63 -24.14 3.47
CA ARG A 115 22.24 -25.37 2.75
C ARG A 115 23.31 -25.89 1.79
N ASN A 116 24.03 -24.99 1.12
CA ASN A 116 25.02 -25.31 0.10
C ASN A 116 26.48 -25.08 0.55
N ARG A 117 26.76 -24.92 1.85
CA ARG A 117 28.15 -24.84 2.30
C ARG A 117 28.80 -26.21 2.14
N GLU A 118 29.77 -26.31 1.24
CA GLU A 118 30.63 -27.48 1.17
C GLU A 118 31.40 -27.62 2.49
N ILE A 119 31.22 -28.76 3.15
CA ILE A 119 31.97 -29.13 4.33
C ILE A 119 33.38 -29.50 3.84
N SER A 120 34.30 -28.55 3.90
CA SER A 120 35.72 -28.83 3.63
C SER A 120 36.18 -29.89 4.63
N ARG A 121 36.55 -31.07 4.11
CA ARG A 121 37.10 -32.19 4.87
C ARG A 121 38.59 -31.99 5.15
#